data_AF-A0A1E5MGH0-F1
#
_entry.id   AF-A0A1E5MGH0-F1
#
_cell.length_a   1.000
_cell.length_b   1.000
_cell.length_c   1.000
_cell.angle_alpha   90.00
_cell.angle_beta   90.00
_cell.angle_gamma   90.00
#
_symmetry.space_group_name_H-M   'P 1'
#
loop_
_entity.id
_entity.type
_entity.pdbx_description
1 polymer ?
#
loop_
_entity_poly.entity_id
_entity_poly.type
_entity_poly.pdbx_seq_one_letter_code
_entity_poly.pdbx_strand_id
1 'polypeptide(L)'
;MREIVPEGWSFFTKSPRGAFVVAYDEHGVEVGTAPNAQPRWAFGLNRASRLGAIDVDRIIERLNRDAWRPCSTGASVLACGAGLERQRVRITNDAQILCGDVTLARQEPVPWAFRGTEAPFEKVAKVEVRCA
;
A
#
# COMPACT_ATOMS: atom_id res chain seq x y z
N MET A 1 -46.57 -3.59 -21.02
CA MET A 1 -46.18 -2.77 -19.85
C MET A 1 -44.65 -2.80 -19.79
N ARG A 2 -43.99 -1.65 -19.86
CA ARG A 2 -42.52 -1.56 -19.96
C ARG A 2 -42.00 -1.12 -18.59
N GLU A 3 -41.39 -2.04 -17.86
CA GLU A 3 -40.74 -1.73 -16.58
C GLU A 3 -39.50 -0.87 -16.84
N ILE A 4 -39.49 0.32 -16.27
CA ILE A 4 -38.30 1.17 -16.19
C ILE A 4 -37.69 0.83 -14.83
N VAL A 5 -36.66 -0.01 -14.83
CA VAL A 5 -35.85 -0.23 -13.62
C VAL A 5 -34.86 0.93 -13.58
N PRO A 6 -34.83 1.78 -12.54
CA PRO A 6 -33.77 2.76 -12.41
C PRO A 6 -32.48 1.97 -12.18
N GLU A 7 -31.52 2.11 -13.09
CA GLU A 7 -30.13 1.68 -12.90
C GLU A 7 -29.55 2.47 -11.70
N GLY A 8 -29.88 2.05 -10.49
CA GLY A 8 -29.39 2.65 -9.26
C GLY A 8 -27.96 2.20 -9.00
N TRP A 9 -26.99 2.93 -9.54
CA TRP A 9 -25.57 2.73 -9.28
C TRP A 9 -25.23 3.15 -7.85
N SER A 10 -25.52 2.28 -6.89
CA SER A 10 -25.02 2.44 -5.52
C SER A 10 -23.54 2.08 -5.50
N PHE A 11 -22.66 3.03 -5.83
CA PHE A 11 -21.22 2.81 -5.73
C PHE A 11 -20.83 2.74 -4.24
N PHE A 12 -20.56 1.53 -3.75
CA PHE A 12 -19.88 1.34 -2.47
C PHE A 12 -18.40 1.71 -2.64
N THR A 13 -18.09 3.01 -2.60
CA THR A 13 -16.72 3.50 -2.62
C THR A 13 -16.14 3.46 -1.20
N LYS A 14 -14.94 2.88 -1.06
CA LYS A 14 -14.14 3.00 0.16
C LYS A 14 -14.03 4.49 0.53
N SER A 15 -14.20 4.79 1.82
CA SER A 15 -14.07 6.17 2.30
C SER A 15 -12.74 6.77 1.85
N PRO A 16 -12.72 7.96 1.23
CA PRO A 16 -11.48 8.63 0.82
C PRO A 16 -10.66 9.10 2.03
N ARG A 17 -11.23 9.05 3.24
CA ARG A 17 -10.55 9.33 4.52
C ARG A 17 -10.00 8.06 5.18
N GLY A 18 -10.25 6.89 4.60
CA GLY A 18 -9.80 5.63 5.15
C GLY A 18 -8.30 5.43 4.94
N ALA A 19 -7.64 4.81 5.91
CA ALA A 19 -6.23 4.46 5.79
C ALA A 19 -5.98 3.52 4.59
N PHE A 20 -4.82 3.69 3.98
CA PHE A 20 -4.30 2.85 2.91
C PHE A 20 -2.92 2.31 3.30
N VAL A 21 -2.49 1.26 2.61
CA VAL A 21 -1.19 0.63 2.86
C VAL A 21 -0.28 0.91 1.68
N VAL A 22 0.96 1.26 2.00
CA VAL A 22 2.02 1.59 1.05
C VAL A 22 3.21 0.68 1.34
N ALA A 23 3.89 0.21 0.30
CA ALA A 23 5.10 -0.59 0.44
C ALA A 23 6.35 0.29 0.28
N TYR A 24 7.36 0.00 1.09
CA TYR A 24 8.68 0.62 1.05
C TYR A 24 9.75 -0.45 0.92
N ASP A 25 10.78 -0.17 0.14
CA ASP A 25 11.97 -1.02 0.06
C ASP A 25 12.89 -0.84 1.28
N GLU A 26 14.01 -1.55 1.29
CA GLU A 26 15.03 -1.49 2.36
C GLU A 26 15.69 -0.12 2.51
N HIS A 27 15.61 0.74 1.49
CA HIS A 27 16.13 2.11 1.49
C HIS A 27 15.07 3.15 1.88
N GLY A 28 13.83 2.72 2.17
CA GLY A 28 12.73 3.60 2.53
C GLY A 28 12.12 4.32 1.33
N VAL A 29 12.34 3.82 0.11
CA VAL A 29 11.71 4.34 -1.10
C VAL A 29 10.37 3.66 -1.31
N GLU A 30 9.32 4.45 -1.56
CA GLU A 30 7.99 3.91 -1.87
C GLU A 30 8.04 3.09 -3.17
N VAL A 31 7.57 1.85 -3.10
CA VAL A 31 7.49 0.89 -4.21
C VAL A 31 6.05 0.43 -4.41
N GLY A 32 5.67 0.18 -5.68
CA GLY A 32 4.43 -0.51 -6.01
C GLY A 32 3.11 0.25 -5.83
N THR A 33 3.06 1.43 -5.19
CA THR A 33 1.82 2.22 -5.02
C THR A 33 1.90 3.67 -5.46
N ALA A 34 3.05 4.09 -5.99
CA ALA A 34 3.30 5.49 -6.29
C ALA A 34 2.59 6.00 -7.56
N PRO A 35 2.34 7.33 -7.65
CA PRO A 35 1.73 7.97 -8.81
C PRO A 35 2.40 7.61 -10.15
N ASN A 36 1.60 7.14 -11.11
CA ASN A 36 2.04 6.83 -12.47
C ASN A 36 2.66 8.02 -13.23
N ALA A 37 2.34 9.25 -12.84
CA ALA A 37 2.89 10.44 -13.47
C ALA A 37 4.38 10.69 -13.17
N GLN A 38 5.03 9.86 -12.35
CA GLN A 38 6.44 10.02 -12.02
C GLN A 38 7.36 9.60 -13.18
N PRO A 39 8.55 10.22 -13.31
CA PRO A 39 9.53 9.86 -14.34
C PRO A 39 9.91 8.38 -14.36
N ARG A 40 10.02 7.73 -13.19
CA ARG A 40 10.31 6.28 -13.07
C ARG A 40 9.26 5.37 -13.73
N TRP A 41 8.07 5.89 -13.98
CA TRP A 41 6.98 5.20 -14.68
C TRP A 41 6.76 5.76 -16.10
N ALA A 42 7.76 6.48 -16.63
CA ALA A 42 7.69 7.13 -17.94
C ALA A 42 6.42 7.98 -18.11
N PHE A 43 6.06 8.75 -17.08
CA PHE A 43 4.86 9.59 -17.05
C PHE A 43 3.56 8.83 -17.38
N GLY A 44 3.50 7.53 -17.08
CA GLY A 44 2.33 6.67 -17.24
C GLY A 44 2.32 5.80 -18.50
N LEU A 45 3.36 5.88 -19.34
CA LEU A 45 3.59 4.92 -20.43
C LEU A 45 3.94 3.53 -19.87
N ASN A 46 4.65 3.48 -18.74
CA ASN A 46 4.82 2.26 -17.97
C ASN A 46 3.76 2.20 -16.85
N ARG A 47 2.85 1.23 -16.93
CA ARG A 47 1.74 1.05 -15.96
C ARG A 47 2.04 0.00 -14.88
N ALA A 48 3.29 -0.44 -14.76
CA ALA A 48 3.69 -1.47 -13.78
C ALA A 48 3.35 -1.08 -12.33
N SER A 49 3.31 0.22 -11.98
CA SER A 49 2.89 0.66 -10.64
C SER A 49 1.50 0.14 -10.22
N ARG A 50 0.61 -0.16 -11.18
CA ARG A 50 -0.73 -0.71 -10.87
C ARG A 50 -0.68 -2.13 -10.33
N LEU A 51 0.39 -2.87 -10.61
CA LEU A 51 0.57 -4.25 -10.13
C LEU A 51 0.93 -4.27 -8.64
N GLY A 52 1.67 -3.28 -8.15
CA GLY A 52 2.13 -3.29 -6.77
C GLY A 52 1.00 -3.12 -5.75
N ALA A 53 -0.07 -2.39 -6.10
CA ALA A 53 -1.27 -2.35 -5.27
C ALA A 53 -1.90 -3.75 -5.11
N ILE A 54 -1.90 -4.55 -6.19
CA ILE A 54 -2.39 -5.94 -6.14
C ILE A 54 -1.48 -6.78 -5.23
N ASP A 55 -0.16 -6.65 -5.37
CA ASP A 55 0.78 -7.37 -4.50
C ASP A 55 0.60 -6.98 -3.02
N VAL A 56 0.45 -5.68 -2.72
CA VAL A 56 0.18 -5.18 -1.37
C VAL A 56 -1.08 -5.83 -0.79
N ASP A 57 -2.18 -5.86 -1.55
CA ASP A 57 -3.42 -6.51 -1.12
C ASP A 57 -3.20 -8.00 -0.83
N ARG A 58 -2.48 -8.72 -1.72
CA ARG A 58 -2.17 -10.15 -1.55
C ARG A 58 -1.25 -10.44 -0.35
N ILE A 59 -0.37 -9.50 -0.01
CA ILE A 59 0.46 -9.59 1.18
C ILE A 59 -0.40 -9.36 2.43
N ILE A 60 -1.23 -8.31 2.45
CA ILE A 60 -2.09 -7.97 3.60
C ILE A 60 -3.06 -9.10 3.92
N GLU A 61 -3.66 -9.74 2.92
CA GLU A 61 -4.56 -10.90 3.09
C GLU A 61 -3.92 -12.06 3.86
N ARG A 62 -2.58 -12.20 3.78
CA ARG A 62 -1.80 -13.28 4.40
C ARG A 62 -1.03 -12.84 5.64
N LEU A 63 -1.01 -11.55 5.92
CA LEU A 63 -0.29 -10.98 7.04
C LEU A 63 -1.09 -11.16 8.33
N ASN A 64 -0.43 -11.57 9.41
CA ASN A 64 -1.12 -11.73 10.68
C ASN A 64 -1.43 -10.36 11.28
N ARG A 65 -2.50 -10.25 12.06
CA ARG A 65 -2.92 -8.96 12.65
C ARG A 65 -1.91 -8.41 13.66
N ASP A 66 -1.18 -9.29 14.35
CA ASP A 66 -0.13 -9.00 15.34
C ASP A 66 1.20 -8.56 14.72
N ALA A 67 1.39 -8.74 13.41
CA ALA A 67 2.56 -8.24 12.68
C ALA A 67 2.59 -6.71 12.58
N TRP A 68 1.44 -6.05 12.73
CA TRP A 68 1.34 -4.60 12.68
C TRP A 68 1.75 -3.97 14.01
N ARG A 69 2.72 -3.07 13.95
CA ARG A 69 3.25 -2.37 15.11
C ARG A 69 2.98 -0.87 15.00
N PRO A 70 2.49 -0.22 16.07
CA PRO A 70 2.31 1.23 16.07
C PRO A 70 3.63 1.94 15.77
N CYS A 71 3.55 2.99 14.96
CA CYS A 71 4.66 3.88 14.65
C CYS A 71 4.40 5.23 15.32
N SER A 72 5.40 5.80 15.98
CA SER A 72 5.29 7.14 16.57
C SER A 72 5.27 8.21 15.48
N THR A 73 4.41 9.22 15.65
CA THR A 73 4.27 10.34 14.72
C THR A 73 5.61 11.06 14.51
N GLY A 74 6.01 11.25 13.25
CA GLY A 74 7.25 11.94 12.86
C GLY A 74 8.48 11.04 12.72
N ALA A 75 8.38 9.74 13.00
CA ALA A 75 9.45 8.79 12.70
C ALA A 75 9.41 8.35 11.22
N SER A 76 10.59 8.12 10.63
CA SER A 76 10.67 7.56 9.27
C SER A 76 10.20 6.10 9.25
N VAL A 77 9.77 5.61 8.08
CA VAL A 77 9.32 4.22 7.92
C VAL A 77 10.41 3.22 8.34
N LEU A 78 11.67 3.52 8.04
CA LEU A 78 12.81 2.68 8.42
C LEU A 78 13.02 2.66 9.93
N ALA A 79 12.89 3.82 10.60
CA ALA A 79 13.00 3.91 12.05
C ALA A 79 11.88 3.13 12.74
N CYS A 80 10.64 3.21 12.24
CA CYS A 80 9.52 2.44 12.77
C CYS A 80 9.61 0.94 12.49
N GLY A 81 10.24 0.55 11.37
CA GLY A 81 10.53 -0.84 11.06
C GLY A 81 11.74 -1.41 11.81
N ALA A 82 12.55 -0.58 12.47
CA ALA A 82 13.76 -1.05 13.12
C ALA A 82 13.45 -2.06 14.24
N GLY A 83 14.13 -3.21 14.24
CA GLY A 83 13.94 -4.26 15.24
C GLY A 83 12.66 -5.08 15.12
N LEU A 84 11.84 -4.87 14.08
CA LEU A 84 10.69 -5.72 13.81
C LEU A 84 11.10 -7.02 13.13
N GLU A 85 10.57 -8.13 13.65
CA GLU A 85 10.66 -9.44 13.01
C GLU A 85 9.93 -9.45 11.67
N ARG A 86 10.53 -10.10 10.68
CA ARG A 86 9.94 -10.22 9.34
C ARG A 86 8.95 -11.36 9.32
N GLN A 87 7.71 -11.08 8.96
CA GLN A 87 6.77 -12.15 8.64
C GLN A 87 7.02 -12.62 7.20
N ARG A 88 7.21 -13.93 7.03
CA ARG A 88 7.35 -14.53 5.70
C ARG A 88 5.97 -14.73 5.08
N VAL A 89 5.78 -14.19 3.88
CA VAL A 89 4.52 -14.30 3.13
C VAL A 89 4.82 -14.75 1.71
N ARG A 90 4.04 -15.72 1.21
CA ARG A 90 4.11 -16.15 -0.19
C ARG A 90 2.91 -15.60 -0.93
N ILE A 91 3.12 -14.87 -2.03
CA ILE A 91 2.05 -14.38 -2.90
C ILE A 91 2.00 -15.18 -4.20
N THR A 92 0.81 -15.28 -4.77
CA THR A 92 0.52 -15.99 -6.03
C THR A 92 -0.45 -15.14 -6.84
N ASN A 93 0.00 -14.62 -7.98
CA ASN A 93 -0.76 -13.77 -8.90
C ASN A 93 -0.02 -13.66 -10.23
N ASP A 94 -0.73 -13.29 -11.29
CA ASP A 94 -0.23 -13.34 -12.68
C ASP A 94 1.02 -12.49 -12.94
N ALA A 95 1.20 -11.40 -12.18
CA ALA A 95 2.38 -10.55 -12.28
C ALA A 95 2.75 -9.97 -10.91
N GLN A 96 4.00 -10.16 -10.50
CA GLN A 96 4.54 -9.80 -9.19
C GLN A 96 5.69 -8.80 -9.37
N ILE A 97 5.63 -7.69 -8.65
CA ILE A 97 6.67 -6.65 -8.64
C ILE A 97 7.23 -6.39 -7.25
N LEU A 98 6.52 -6.80 -6.18
CA LEU A 98 6.99 -6.70 -4.79
C LEU A 98 7.50 -8.06 -4.30
N CYS A 99 8.77 -8.36 -4.59
CA CYS A 99 9.46 -9.56 -4.11
C CYS A 99 10.61 -9.18 -3.17
N GLY A 100 10.88 -10.02 -2.18
CA GLY A 100 11.97 -9.80 -1.21
C GLY A 100 11.52 -9.01 0.02
N ASP A 101 12.46 -8.31 0.63
CA ASP A 101 12.23 -7.55 1.86
C ASP A 101 11.49 -6.25 1.59
N VAL A 102 10.31 -6.10 2.20
CA VAL A 102 9.50 -4.89 2.11
C VAL A 102 8.97 -4.49 3.48
N THR A 103 8.82 -3.19 3.69
CA THR A 103 8.12 -2.64 4.85
C THR A 103 6.77 -2.09 4.40
N LEU A 104 5.70 -2.63 4.95
CA LEU A 104 4.35 -2.11 4.74
C LEU A 104 4.06 -1.05 5.79
N ALA A 105 3.55 0.09 5.37
CA ALA A 105 3.12 1.16 6.26
C ALA A 105 1.65 1.48 6.01
N ARG A 106 0.85 1.48 7.08
CA ARG A 106 -0.53 1.97 7.06
C ARG A 106 -0.52 3.48 7.31
N GLN A 107 -1.03 4.22 6.33
CA GLN A 107 -1.03 5.68 6.30
C GLN A 107 -2.46 6.20 6.28
N GLU A 108 -2.70 7.27 7.02
CA GLU A 108 -3.90 8.07 6.88
C GLU A 108 -3.73 9.06 5.72
N PRO A 109 -4.80 9.33 4.95
CA PRO A 109 -4.75 10.32 3.90
C PRO A 109 -4.51 11.72 4.48
N VAL A 110 -3.49 12.39 3.96
CA VAL A 110 -3.19 13.80 4.30
C VAL A 110 -4.35 14.67 3.80
N PRO A 111 -5.04 15.40 4.68
CA PRO A 111 -6.14 16.24 4.26
C PRO A 111 -5.67 17.33 3.29
N TRP A 112 -6.59 17.70 2.39
CA TRP A 112 -6.66 18.96 1.64
C TRP A 112 -5.60 20.01 2.02
N ALA A 113 -5.93 20.63 3.15
CA ALA A 113 -5.31 21.82 3.69
C ALA A 113 -3.84 21.64 4.09
N PHE A 114 -3.36 20.40 4.21
CA PHE A 114 -2.00 20.05 4.61
C PHE A 114 -1.19 19.44 3.46
N ARG A 115 -1.60 19.67 2.21
CA ARG A 115 -0.81 19.29 1.03
C ARG A 115 0.64 19.74 1.19
N GLY A 116 1.57 18.80 1.06
CA GLY A 116 3.02 19.06 1.18
C GLY A 116 3.61 18.62 2.51
N THR A 117 2.80 18.20 3.49
CA THR A 117 3.30 17.53 4.70
C THR A 117 3.43 16.03 4.46
N GLU A 118 4.33 15.38 5.19
CA GLU A 118 4.42 13.93 5.20
C GLU A 118 3.18 13.29 5.82
N ALA A 119 2.73 12.18 5.25
CA ALA A 119 1.64 11.40 5.80
C ALA A 119 2.12 10.67 7.07
N PRO A 120 1.40 10.77 8.20
CA PRO A 120 1.78 10.02 9.39
C PRO A 120 1.56 8.51 9.15
N PHE A 121 2.52 7.70 9.61
CA PHE A 121 2.37 6.25 9.67
C PHE A 121 1.65 5.88 10.97
N GLU A 122 0.51 5.22 10.88
CA GLU A 122 -0.18 4.70 12.06
C GLU A 122 0.51 3.43 12.56
N LYS A 123 0.79 2.52 11.63
CA LYS A 123 1.35 1.19 11.89
C LYS A 123 2.27 0.76 10.76
N VAL A 124 3.28 -0.04 11.10
CA VAL A 124 4.18 -0.66 10.13
C VAL A 124 4.28 -2.17 10.37
N ALA A 125 4.63 -2.91 9.32
CA ALA A 125 4.94 -4.33 9.38
C ALA A 125 6.10 -4.65 8.43
N LYS A 126 7.05 -5.48 8.87
CA LYS A 126 8.11 -5.98 7.99
C LYS A 126 7.72 -7.33 7.42
N VAL A 127 7.89 -7.48 6.12
CA VAL A 127 7.51 -8.69 5.39
C VAL A 127 8.64 -9.11 4.48
N GLU A 128 8.91 -10.42 4.48
CA GLU A 128 9.73 -11.05 3.45
C GLU A 128 8.79 -11.72 2.46
N VAL A 129 8.70 -11.17 1.25
CA VAL A 129 7.77 -11.61 0.21
C VAL A 129 8.44 -12.63 -0.70
N ARG A 130 7.88 -13.84 -0.71
CA ARG A 130 8.28 -14.91 -1.61
C ARG A 130 7.32 -14.95 -2.80
N CYS A 131 7.86 -14.57 -3.96
CA CYS A 131 7.22 -14.69 -5.26
C CYS A 131 7.25 -16.14 -5.74
N ALA A 132 6.21 -16.56 -6.46
CA ALA A 132 5.89 -17.97 -6.71
C ALA A 132 5.82 -18.28 -8.19
#